data_AF-A0AAD8A8A4-F1
#
_entry.id   AF-A0AAD8A8A4-F1
#
_cell.length_a   1.000
_cell.length_b   1.000
_cell.length_c   1.000
_cell.angle_alpha   90.00
_cell.angle_beta   90.00
_cell.angle_gamma   90.00
#
_symmetry.space_group_name_H-M   'P 1'
#
loop_
_entity.id
_entity.type
_entity.pdbx_description
1 polymer ?
#
loop_
_entity_poly.entity_id
_entity_poly.type
_entity_poly.pdbx_seq_one_letter_code
_entity_poly.pdbx_strand_id
1 'polypeptide(L)'
;MAAHNLAPSVNCSLDDIDLNALKDPAGIFELIEVVGNGTYGQVYKGRHTKTGQLAAIKVMDVTEDEEEEIKLEINVLKKYSNHRNIATYYGAFIKKSPPGKDDQLWLVMEYCGAGSVTDLVKSTKGQSLKEEWIAYICREILRGLSYLHSNKVIHRDIKGQNVLLTDNAEVKL
;
A
#
# COMPACT_ATOMS: atom_id res chain seq x y z
N MET A 1 -20.93 -28.90 -33.85
CA MET A 1 -21.16 -27.49 -33.49
C MET A 1 -20.38 -27.21 -32.22
N ALA A 2 -19.61 -26.12 -32.25
CA ALA A 2 -18.56 -25.64 -31.35
C ALA A 2 -18.45 -26.25 -29.94
N ALA A 3 -17.30 -26.89 -29.68
CA ALA A 3 -16.75 -27.01 -28.33
C ALA A 3 -16.32 -25.61 -27.86
N HIS A 4 -16.91 -25.14 -26.76
CA HIS A 4 -16.43 -23.96 -26.07
C HIS A 4 -15.05 -24.27 -25.46
N ASN A 5 -14.01 -23.74 -26.09
CA ASN A 5 -12.68 -23.61 -25.48
C ASN A 5 -12.83 -22.72 -24.24
N LEU A 6 -12.79 -23.34 -23.06
CA LEU A 6 -12.50 -22.64 -21.81
C LEU A 6 -11.10 -22.04 -21.96
N ALA A 7 -11.02 -20.71 -21.85
CA ALA A 7 -9.75 -20.01 -21.79
C ALA A 7 -8.88 -20.59 -20.67
N PRO A 8 -7.56 -20.71 -20.87
CA PRO A 8 -6.67 -21.16 -19.81
C PRO A 8 -6.82 -20.21 -18.62
N SER A 9 -7.09 -20.78 -17.44
CA SER A 9 -7.01 -20.06 -16.17
C SER A 9 -5.66 -19.36 -16.11
N VAL A 10 -5.68 -18.04 -16.01
CA VAL A 10 -4.48 -17.25 -15.78
C VAL A 10 -3.92 -17.69 -14.44
N ASN A 11 -2.90 -18.54 -14.49
CA ASN A 11 -2.12 -18.90 -13.33
C ASN A 11 -1.35 -17.63 -12.95
N CYS A 12 -1.89 -16.85 -12.01
CA CYS A 12 -1.11 -15.82 -11.33
C CYS A 12 -0.09 -16.55 -10.46
N SER A 13 1.00 -17.06 -11.05
CA SER A 13 2.13 -17.50 -10.25
C SER A 13 2.65 -16.26 -9.54
N LEU A 14 2.39 -16.19 -8.24
CA LEU A 14 3.04 -15.23 -7.38
C LEU A 14 4.51 -15.62 -7.33
N ASP A 15 5.41 -14.63 -7.33
CA ASP A 15 6.82 -14.93 -7.09
C ASP A 15 6.92 -15.51 -5.68
N ASP A 16 7.69 -16.57 -5.52
CA ASP A 16 8.08 -17.05 -4.19
C ASP A 16 9.06 -16.02 -3.60
N ILE A 17 8.58 -15.24 -2.63
CA ILE A 17 9.36 -14.19 -1.99
C ILE A 17 10.03 -14.79 -0.77
N ASP A 18 11.36 -14.86 -0.81
CA ASP A 18 12.16 -15.13 0.38
C ASP A 18 12.33 -13.84 1.20
N LEU A 19 11.61 -13.73 2.32
CA LEU A 19 11.71 -12.58 3.23
C LEU A 19 13.12 -12.43 3.82
N ASN A 20 13.89 -13.52 3.95
CA ASN A 20 15.25 -13.48 4.46
C ASN A 20 16.25 -12.91 3.46
N ALA A 21 15.91 -12.90 2.17
CA ALA A 21 16.72 -12.30 1.11
C ALA A 21 16.47 -10.78 0.95
N LEU A 22 15.49 -10.22 1.67
CA LEU A 22 15.25 -8.78 1.67
C LEU A 22 16.43 -8.03 2.29
N LYS A 23 16.68 -6.82 1.80
CA LYS A 23 17.78 -5.99 2.25
C LYS A 23 17.46 -5.34 3.60
N ASP A 24 18.49 -5.06 4.38
CA ASP A 24 18.37 -4.19 5.56
C ASP A 24 18.04 -2.75 5.12
N PRO A 25 17.09 -2.06 5.76
CA PRO A 25 16.74 -0.68 5.41
C PRO A 25 17.83 0.35 5.77
N ALA A 26 18.81 0.01 6.61
CA ALA A 26 19.84 0.93 7.09
C ALA A 26 20.64 1.55 5.92
N GLY A 27 20.75 2.89 5.92
CA GLY A 27 21.41 3.64 4.86
C GLY A 27 20.62 3.72 3.54
N ILE A 28 19.37 3.25 3.53
CA ILE A 28 18.44 3.38 2.40
C ILE A 28 17.24 4.23 2.84
N PHE A 29 16.53 3.83 3.89
CA PHE A 29 15.41 4.56 4.45
C PHE A 29 15.58 4.81 5.95
N GLU A 30 15.06 5.94 6.41
CA GLU A 30 14.96 6.29 7.83
C GLU A 30 13.51 6.58 8.21
N LEU A 31 13.13 6.24 9.44
CA LEU A 31 11.83 6.60 10.02
C LEU A 31 11.92 8.00 10.63
N ILE A 32 10.90 8.83 10.41
CA ILE A 32 10.82 10.19 10.95
C ILE A 32 9.80 10.24 12.09
N GLU A 33 8.53 9.98 11.79
CA GLU A 33 7.42 10.12 12.74
C GLU A 33 6.32 9.11 12.43
N VAL A 34 5.57 8.71 13.46
CA VAL A 34 4.38 7.86 13.28
C VAL A 34 3.26 8.71 12.69
N VAL A 35 2.66 8.25 11.59
CA VAL A 35 1.55 8.92 10.91
C VAL A 35 0.25 8.13 10.95
N GLY A 36 0.29 6.86 11.30
CA GLY A 36 -0.91 6.04 11.41
C GLY A 36 -0.68 4.70 12.09
N ASN A 37 -1.77 4.10 12.55
CA ASN A 37 -1.81 2.73 13.03
C ASN A 37 -2.53 1.90 11.97
N GLY A 38 -1.81 1.02 11.30
CA GLY A 38 -2.40 0.02 10.39
C GLY A 38 -2.88 -1.22 11.16
N THR A 39 -3.59 -2.09 10.48
CA THR A 39 -4.12 -3.35 11.05
C THR A 39 -3.01 -4.25 11.61
N TYR A 40 -1.88 -4.31 10.91
CA TYR A 40 -0.77 -5.24 11.17
C TYR A 40 0.50 -4.54 11.69
N GLY A 41 0.40 -3.26 12.06
CA GLY A 41 1.59 -2.50 12.47
C GLY A 41 1.44 -0.99 12.37
N GLN A 42 2.54 -0.28 12.54
CA GLN A 42 2.55 1.18 12.54
C GLN A 42 3.03 1.72 11.19
N VAL A 43 2.39 2.78 10.71
CA VAL A 43 2.79 3.49 9.51
C VAL A 43 3.57 4.72 9.93
N TYR A 44 4.79 4.83 9.42
CA TYR A 44 5.68 5.95 9.63
C TYR A 44 5.78 6.78 8.38
N LYS A 45 5.91 8.09 8.55
CA LYS A 45 6.59 8.90 7.55
C LYS A 45 8.06 8.58 7.64
N GLY A 46 8.66 8.26 6.50
CA GLY A 46 10.08 8.02 6.36
C GLY A 46 10.67 8.83 5.21
N ARG A 47 11.98 8.66 5.04
CA ARG A 47 12.74 9.37 4.02
C ARG A 47 13.79 8.45 3.41
N HIS A 48 13.91 8.47 2.09
CA HIS A 48 15.04 7.86 1.42
C HIS A 48 16.30 8.69 1.68
N THR A 49 17.29 8.10 2.32
CA THR A 49 18.46 8.79 2.89
C THR A 49 19.30 9.52 1.84
N LYS A 50 19.38 8.99 0.61
CA LYS A 50 20.20 9.60 -0.46
C LYS A 50 19.48 10.69 -1.24
N THR A 51 18.18 10.53 -1.47
CA THR A 51 17.41 11.44 -2.34
C THR A 51 16.59 12.45 -1.56
N GLY A 52 16.38 12.23 -0.26
CA GLY A 52 15.49 13.03 0.56
C GLY A 52 13.99 12.80 0.26
N GLN A 53 13.66 11.88 -0.65
CA GLN A 53 12.27 11.59 -1.04
C GLN A 53 11.51 11.02 0.16
N LEU A 54 10.33 11.56 0.44
CA LEU A 54 9.44 11.06 1.49
C LEU A 54 8.77 9.76 1.07
N ALA A 55 8.55 8.88 2.03
CA ALA A 55 7.83 7.62 1.86
C ALA A 55 6.91 7.35 3.06
N ALA A 56 5.84 6.60 2.84
CA ALA A 56 5.11 5.93 3.91
C ALA A 56 5.74 4.55 4.13
N ILE A 57 6.08 4.22 5.38
CA ILE A 57 6.76 2.99 5.75
C ILE A 57 5.89 2.27 6.78
N LYS A 58 5.21 1.20 6.34
CA LYS A 58 4.44 0.31 7.22
C LYS A 58 5.43 -0.69 7.83
N VAL A 59 5.61 -0.60 9.14
CA VAL A 59 6.48 -1.49 9.92
C VAL A 59 5.61 -2.52 10.62
N MET A 60 5.89 -3.79 10.37
CA MET A 60 5.14 -4.95 10.87
C MET A 60 6.14 -5.97 11.41
N ASP A 61 5.79 -6.65 12.50
CA ASP A 61 6.58 -7.78 12.97
C ASP A 61 6.25 -9.00 12.09
N VAL A 62 7.26 -9.80 11.73
CA VAL A 62 7.08 -10.99 10.88
C VAL A 62 6.88 -12.19 11.79
N THR A 63 5.62 -12.60 11.96
CA THR A 63 5.26 -13.83 12.67
C THR A 63 5.08 -14.98 11.67
N GLU A 64 5.31 -16.23 12.11
CA GLU A 64 5.15 -17.42 11.26
C GLU A 64 3.71 -17.53 10.70
N ASP A 65 2.71 -17.14 11.48
CA ASP A 65 1.30 -17.22 11.09
C ASP A 65 0.91 -16.17 10.03
N GLU A 66 1.65 -15.06 9.94
CA GLU A 66 1.35 -13.93 9.04
C GLU A 66 2.21 -13.93 7.76
N GLU A 67 3.24 -14.78 7.70
CA GLU A 67 4.23 -14.79 6.62
C GLU A 67 3.59 -14.91 5.22
N GLU A 68 2.61 -15.80 5.05
CA GLU A 68 1.94 -16.01 3.76
C GLU A 68 1.05 -14.82 3.36
N GLU A 69 0.38 -14.17 4.32
CA GLU A 69 -0.40 -12.95 4.06
C GLU A 69 0.53 -11.79 3.65
N ILE A 70 1.67 -11.67 4.32
CA ILE A 70 2.71 -10.69 4.03
C ILE A 70 3.27 -10.89 2.61
N LYS A 71 3.63 -12.12 2.24
CA LYS A 71 4.13 -12.43 0.89
C LYS A 71 3.09 -12.09 -0.18
N LEU A 72 1.82 -12.37 0.10
CA LEU A 72 0.72 -12.00 -0.80
C LEU A 72 0.61 -10.48 -0.94
N GLU A 73 0.67 -9.71 0.16
CA GLU A 73 0.63 -8.24 0.16
C GLU A 73 1.79 -7.67 -0.67
N ILE A 74 3.02 -8.14 -0.45
CA ILE A 74 4.19 -7.70 -1.22
C ILE A 74 4.01 -8.01 -2.71
N ASN A 75 3.57 -9.22 -3.06
CA ASN A 75 3.40 -9.62 -4.46
C ASN A 75 2.35 -8.76 -5.18
N VAL A 76 1.23 -8.48 -4.52
CA VAL A 76 0.18 -7.60 -5.06
C VAL A 76 0.73 -6.19 -5.28
N LEU A 77 1.41 -5.63 -4.27
CA LEU A 77 2.00 -4.29 -4.35
C LEU A 77 3.07 -4.21 -5.47
N LYS A 78 3.98 -5.17 -5.52
CA LYS A 78 5.06 -5.25 -6.53
C LYS A 78 4.50 -5.27 -7.96
N LYS A 79 3.42 -6.02 -8.19
CA LYS A 79 2.87 -6.23 -9.54
C LYS A 79 1.86 -5.16 -9.96
N TYR A 80 1.10 -4.61 -9.03
CA TYR A 80 -0.09 -3.82 -9.33
C TYR A 80 -0.11 -2.40 -8.73
N SER A 81 0.92 -1.97 -8.01
CA SER A 81 0.95 -0.58 -7.50
C SER A 81 1.27 0.47 -8.56
N ASN A 82 1.74 0.07 -9.75
CA ASN A 82 2.07 1.00 -10.83
C ASN A 82 0.81 1.46 -11.58
N HIS A 83 -0.02 2.23 -10.89
CA HIS A 83 -1.21 2.87 -11.43
C HIS A 83 -1.41 4.23 -10.74
N ARG A 84 -1.84 5.24 -11.50
CA ARG A 84 -1.95 6.63 -10.99
C ARG A 84 -2.82 6.80 -9.73
N ASN A 85 -3.79 5.90 -9.52
CA ASN A 85 -4.71 5.90 -8.38
C ASN A 85 -4.40 4.81 -7.33
N ILE A 86 -3.18 4.29 -7.31
CA ILE A 86 -2.68 3.37 -6.27
C ILE A 86 -1.37 3.95 -5.74
N ALA A 87 -1.17 3.92 -4.43
CA ALA A 87 0.09 4.36 -3.83
C ALA A 87 1.24 3.48 -4.33
N THR A 88 2.22 4.09 -4.97
CA THR A 88 3.30 3.36 -5.64
C THR A 88 4.15 2.60 -4.62
N TYR A 89 4.39 1.32 -4.85
CA TYR A 89 5.30 0.52 -4.02
C TYR A 89 6.76 0.79 -4.40
N TYR A 90 7.59 1.04 -3.40
CA TYR A 90 9.03 1.31 -3.58
C TYR A 90 9.91 0.13 -3.18
N GLY A 91 9.43 -0.76 -2.32
CA GLY A 91 10.19 -1.94 -1.91
C GLY A 91 9.81 -2.48 -0.54
N ALA A 92 10.37 -3.64 -0.22
CA ALA A 92 10.29 -4.27 1.08
C ALA A 92 11.70 -4.46 1.63
N PHE A 93 11.86 -4.27 2.93
CA PHE A 93 13.12 -4.40 3.65
C PHE A 93 12.90 -5.17 4.93
N ILE A 94 13.89 -5.96 5.35
CA ILE A 94 13.82 -6.72 6.60
C ILE A 94 14.87 -6.15 7.56
N LYS A 95 14.43 -5.76 8.74
CA LYS A 95 15.32 -5.37 9.83
C LYS A 95 15.39 -6.52 10.81
N LYS A 96 16.56 -7.15 10.88
CA LYS A 96 16.79 -8.31 11.75
C LYS A 96 16.74 -7.89 13.22
N SER A 97 15.99 -8.64 14.02
CA SER A 97 15.84 -8.42 15.45
C SER A 97 16.85 -9.24 16.25
N PRO A 98 17.16 -8.84 17.50
CA PRO A 98 17.95 -9.68 18.41
C PRO A 98 17.25 -11.02 18.68
N PRO A 99 17.99 -12.08 19.09
CA PRO A 99 17.40 -13.37 19.42
C PRO A 99 16.25 -13.26 20.44
N GLY A 100 15.14 -13.94 20.16
CA GLY A 100 13.94 -13.92 21.00
C GLY A 100 12.95 -12.78 20.70
N LYS A 101 13.14 -12.07 19.58
CA LYS A 101 12.17 -11.12 19.03
C LYS A 101 11.99 -11.35 17.54
N ASP A 102 10.79 -11.10 17.05
CA ASP A 102 10.46 -11.23 15.64
C ASP A 102 11.16 -10.14 14.81
N ASP A 103 11.55 -10.51 13.60
CA ASP A 103 12.12 -9.56 12.63
C ASP A 103 11.07 -8.54 12.19
N GLN A 104 11.50 -7.35 11.78
CA GLN A 104 10.58 -6.32 11.32
C GLN A 104 10.61 -6.17 9.81
N LEU A 105 9.46 -6.32 9.17
CA LEU A 105 9.26 -6.00 7.77
C LEU A 105 8.88 -4.54 7.59
N TRP A 106 9.55 -3.87 6.66
CA TRP A 106 9.24 -2.51 6.25
C TRP A 106 8.69 -2.54 4.82
N LEU A 107 7.40 -2.22 4.66
CA LEU A 107 6.80 -1.97 3.35
C LEU A 107 6.86 -0.48 3.05
N VAL A 108 7.61 -0.12 2.00
CA VAL A 108 7.87 1.26 1.62
C VAL A 108 7.03 1.62 0.41
N MET A 109 6.28 2.71 0.52
CA MET A 109 5.33 3.17 -0.48
C MET A 109 5.30 4.71 -0.60
N GLU A 110 4.66 5.19 -1.66
CA GLU A 110 4.41 6.61 -1.92
C GLU A 110 3.79 7.31 -0.72
N TYR A 111 4.39 8.43 -0.30
CA TYR A 111 3.84 9.24 0.77
C TYR A 111 2.76 10.18 0.26
N CYS A 112 1.56 10.05 0.81
CA CYS A 112 0.41 10.91 0.50
C CYS A 112 0.25 12.00 1.58
N GLY A 113 0.89 13.15 1.36
CA GLY A 113 1.06 14.20 2.36
C GLY A 113 -0.22 14.91 2.82
N ALA A 114 -1.29 14.86 2.04
CA ALA A 114 -2.56 15.52 2.38
C ALA A 114 -3.50 14.64 3.24
N GLY A 115 -3.03 13.46 3.67
CA GLY A 115 -3.78 12.58 4.56
C GLY A 115 -4.88 11.80 3.85
N SER A 116 -5.82 11.25 4.64
CA SER A 116 -6.91 10.44 4.12
C SER A 116 -8.16 11.25 3.79
N VAL A 117 -9.07 10.69 2.99
CA VAL A 117 -10.40 11.27 2.75
C VAL A 117 -11.18 11.39 4.06
N THR A 118 -11.00 10.46 5.01
CA THR A 118 -11.58 10.59 6.36
C THR A 118 -11.07 11.85 7.07
N ASP A 119 -9.79 12.18 6.93
CA ASP A 119 -9.21 13.39 7.52
C ASP A 119 -9.74 14.65 6.82
N LEU A 120 -9.82 14.61 5.48
CA LEU A 120 -10.40 15.71 4.68
C LEU A 120 -11.85 16.02 5.08
N VAL A 121 -12.68 14.99 5.30
CA VAL A 121 -14.06 15.18 5.76
C VAL A 121 -14.05 15.84 7.15
N LYS A 122 -13.23 15.34 8.08
CA LYS A 122 -13.15 15.88 9.45
C LYS A 122 -12.67 17.33 9.50
N SER A 123 -11.75 17.72 8.62
CA SER A 123 -11.21 19.08 8.56
C SER A 123 -12.13 20.06 7.82
N THR A 124 -13.14 19.57 7.09
CA THR A 124 -14.06 20.42 6.33
C THR A 124 -15.19 20.95 7.22
N LYS A 125 -15.54 22.24 7.06
CA LYS A 125 -16.62 22.87 7.81
C LYS A 125 -17.93 22.08 7.65
N GLY A 126 -18.55 21.73 8.77
CA GLY A 126 -19.77 20.92 8.78
C GLY A 126 -19.54 19.43 8.49
N GLN A 127 -18.29 18.98 8.48
CA GLN A 127 -17.88 17.58 8.27
C GLN A 127 -18.49 16.96 7.01
N SER A 128 -18.58 17.75 5.95
CA SER A 128 -19.22 17.36 4.69
C SER A 128 -18.48 17.95 3.50
N LEU A 129 -18.34 17.16 2.43
CA LEU A 129 -17.69 17.58 1.20
C LEU A 129 -18.74 18.06 0.18
N LYS A 130 -18.33 18.96 -0.70
CA LYS A 130 -19.16 19.34 -1.86
C LYS A 130 -19.34 18.13 -2.78
N GLU A 131 -20.50 18.02 -3.43
CA GLU A 131 -20.79 16.92 -4.36
C GLU A 131 -19.75 16.79 -5.47
N GLU A 132 -19.23 17.91 -5.98
CA GLU A 132 -18.16 17.92 -6.99
C GLU A 132 -16.89 17.20 -6.50
N TRP A 133 -16.53 17.37 -5.22
CA TRP A 133 -15.36 16.74 -4.62
C TRP A 133 -15.61 15.25 -4.39
N ILE A 134 -16.81 14.90 -3.93
CA ILE A 134 -17.23 13.50 -3.79
C ILE A 134 -17.17 12.79 -5.14
N ALA A 135 -17.72 13.39 -6.19
CA ALA A 135 -17.71 12.84 -7.54
C ALA A 135 -16.29 12.64 -8.08
N TYR A 136 -15.39 13.62 -7.85
CA TYR A 136 -13.97 13.50 -8.20
C TYR A 136 -13.32 12.32 -7.48
N ILE A 137 -13.43 12.25 -6.15
CA ILE A 137 -12.82 11.21 -5.32
C ILE A 137 -13.35 9.82 -5.74
N CYS A 138 -14.67 9.68 -5.85
CA CYS A 138 -15.30 8.43 -6.28
C CYS A 138 -14.83 7.97 -7.65
N ARG A 139 -14.70 8.88 -8.62
CA ARG A 139 -14.20 8.54 -9.96
C ARG A 139 -12.77 8.02 -9.91
N GLU A 140 -11.89 8.66 -9.13
CA GLU A 140 -10.49 8.24 -9.02
C GLU A 140 -10.34 6.91 -8.25
N ILE A 141 -11.14 6.67 -7.20
CA ILE A 141 -11.24 5.36 -6.53
C ILE A 141 -11.66 4.28 -7.54
N LEU A 142 -12.71 4.54 -8.33
CA LEU A 142 -13.22 3.58 -9.30
C LEU A 142 -12.22 3.27 -10.42
N ARG A 143 -11.36 4.23 -10.80
CA ARG A 143 -10.25 3.98 -11.73
C ARG A 143 -9.22 3.02 -11.14
N GLY A 144 -8.80 3.23 -9.90
CA GLY A 144 -7.90 2.31 -9.19
C GLY A 144 -8.50 0.91 -9.04
N LEU A 145 -9.76 0.83 -8.62
CA LEU A 145 -10.48 -0.44 -8.47
C LEU A 145 -10.69 -1.16 -9.80
N SER A 146 -11.05 -0.43 -10.86
CA SER A 146 -11.21 -1.01 -12.20
C SER A 146 -9.91 -1.66 -12.67
N TYR A 147 -8.77 -0.99 -12.45
CA TYR A 147 -7.46 -1.55 -12.73
C TYR A 147 -7.18 -2.82 -11.90
N LEU A 148 -7.38 -2.80 -10.58
CA LEU A 148 -7.19 -3.98 -9.73
C LEU A 148 -8.08 -5.15 -10.15
N HIS A 149 -9.36 -4.89 -10.38
CA HIS A 149 -10.34 -5.92 -10.75
C HIS A 149 -10.05 -6.53 -12.14
N SER A 150 -9.55 -5.72 -13.08
CA SER A 150 -9.09 -6.24 -14.39
C SER A 150 -7.95 -7.26 -14.25
N ASN A 151 -7.14 -7.11 -13.19
CA ASN A 151 -6.05 -8.01 -12.81
C ASN A 151 -6.45 -9.07 -11.76
N LYS A 152 -7.76 -9.26 -11.53
CA LYS A 152 -8.32 -10.25 -10.58
C LYS A 152 -7.89 -10.02 -9.12
N VAL A 153 -7.50 -8.80 -8.77
CA VAL A 153 -7.20 -8.40 -7.39
C VAL A 153 -8.44 -7.77 -6.77
N ILE A 154 -8.80 -8.19 -5.56
CA ILE A 154 -9.86 -7.57 -4.77
C ILE A 154 -9.18 -6.78 -3.64
N HIS A 155 -9.43 -5.48 -3.54
CA HIS A 155 -8.81 -4.63 -2.50
C HIS A 155 -9.21 -5.02 -1.07
N ARG A 156 -10.47 -5.44 -0.87
CA ARG A 156 -11.08 -5.91 0.40
C ARG A 156 -11.20 -4.88 1.53
N ASP A 157 -10.39 -3.82 1.57
CA ASP A 157 -10.45 -2.81 2.64
C ASP A 157 -10.70 -1.37 2.12
N ILE A 158 -11.71 -1.19 1.27
CA ILE A 158 -12.07 0.16 0.76
C ILE A 158 -12.86 0.91 1.83
N LYS A 159 -12.25 1.95 2.38
CA LYS A 159 -12.81 2.88 3.37
C LYS A 159 -12.10 4.23 3.28
N GLY A 160 -12.70 5.30 3.80
CA GLY A 160 -12.14 6.66 3.70
C GLY A 160 -10.74 6.84 4.29
N GLN A 161 -10.32 5.97 5.22
CA GLN A 161 -8.96 5.95 5.80
C GLN A 161 -7.90 5.40 4.84
N ASN A 162 -8.29 4.52 3.92
CA ASN A 162 -7.42 3.91 2.91
C ASN A 162 -7.58 4.57 1.53
N VAL A 163 -8.18 5.76 1.49
CA VAL A 163 -8.19 6.61 0.30
C VAL A 163 -7.38 7.84 0.67
N LEU A 164 -6.18 7.93 0.12
CA LEU A 164 -5.19 8.93 0.46
C LEU A 164 -5.11 10.01 -0.60
N LEU A 165 -4.64 11.18 -0.19
CA LEU A 165 -4.46 12.35 -1.05
C LEU A 165 -2.99 12.77 -1.05
N THR A 166 -2.44 12.99 -2.24
CA THR A 166 -1.13 13.65 -2.38
C THR A 166 -1.28 15.16 -2.22
N ASP A 167 -0.16 15.86 -2.04
CA ASP A 167 -0.14 17.33 -1.97
C ASP A 167 -0.65 18.00 -3.28
N ASN A 168 -0.65 17.25 -4.38
CA ASN A 168 -1.19 17.68 -5.68
C ASN A 168 -2.67 17.28 -5.86
N ALA A 169 -3.37 16.86 -4.80
CA ALA A 169 -4.76 16.39 -4.80
C ALA A 169 -5.02 15.18 -5.71
N GLU A 170 -4.00 14.35 -5.94
CA GLU A 170 -4.20 13.04 -6.55
C GLU A 170 -4.74 12.05 -5.53
N VAL A 171 -5.72 11.25 -5.92
CA VAL A 171 -6.34 10.23 -5.08
C VAL A 171 -5.64 8.90 -5.29
N LYS A 172 -5.20 8.28 -4.19
CA LYS A 172 -4.48 7.01 -4.15
C LYS A 172 -5.22 6.03 -3.24
N LEU A 173 -5.37 4.78 -3.70
CA LEU A 173 -5.68 3.63 -2.85
C LEU A 173 -4.40 3.14 -2.17
#